data_AF-A0A368G674-F1
#
_entry.id   AF-A0A368G674-F1
#
_cell.length_a   1.000
_cell.length_b   1.000
_cell.length_c   1.000
_cell.angle_alpha   90.00
_cell.angle_beta   90.00
_cell.angle_gamma   90.00
#
_symmetry.space_group_name_H-M   'P 1'
#
loop_
_entity.id
_entity.type
_entity.pdbx_description
1 polymer ?
#
loop_
_entity_poly.entity_id
_entity_poly.type
_entity_poly.pdbx_seq_one_letter_code
_entity_poly.pdbx_strand_id
1 'polypeptide(L)' 'MLRLLSLLPPVSVILSLFVVFIALYVALPKRRKLVLHMKHVVITGGSKGIGRELAFCFVEKGCNISIIARNEDDLKV' A
#
# COMPACT_ATOMS: atom_id res chain seq x y z
N MET A 1 34.84 29.14 -28.62
CA MET A 1 35.33 27.95 -27.87
C MET A 1 34.95 27.97 -26.39
N LEU A 2 35.09 29.10 -25.66
CA LEU A 2 34.81 29.20 -24.21
C LEU A 2 33.34 29.06 -23.77
N ARG A 3 32.36 29.38 -24.63
CA ARG A 3 30.92 29.26 -24.31
C ARG A 3 30.40 27.82 -24.18
N LEU A 4 31.07 26.86 -24.81
CA LEU A 4 30.68 25.45 -24.76
C LEU A 4 31.12 24.80 -23.43
N LEU A 5 32.25 25.26 -22.88
CA LEU A 5 32.81 24.76 -21.62
C LEU A 5 32.00 25.20 -20.40
N SER A 6 31.40 26.39 -20.43
CA SER A 6 30.52 26.91 -19.36
C SER A 6 29.14 26.22 -19.30
N LEU A 7 28.76 25.48 -20.34
CA LEU A 7 27.49 24.73 -20.40
C LEU A 7 27.62 23.29 -19.90
N LEU A 8 28.85 22.77 -19.77
CA LEU A 8 29.10 21.44 -19.19
C LEU A 8 28.63 21.30 -17.72
N PRO A 9 28.88 22.26 -16.80
CA PRO A 9 28.45 22.13 -15.40
C PRO A 9 26.92 22.10 -15.19
N PRO A 10 26.08 22.93 -15.84
CA PRO A 10 24.63 22.81 -15.66
C PRO A 10 24.08 21.52 -16.27
N VAL A 11 24.63 21.05 -17.39
CA VAL A 11 24.19 19.80 -18.03
C VAL A 11 24.54 18.59 -17.16
N SER A 12 25.71 18.55 -16.52
CA SER A 12 26.09 17.45 -15.64
C SER A 12 25.26 17.41 -14.36
N VAL A 13 24.87 18.57 -13.79
CA VAL A 13 23.98 18.65 -12.64
C VAL A 13 22.58 18.15 -13.00
N ILE A 14 22.03 18.57 -14.14
CA ILE A 14 20.72 18.09 -14.60
C ILE A 14 20.74 16.58 -14.82
N LEU A 15 21.82 16.06 -15.41
CA LEU A 15 21.98 14.62 -15.64
C LEU A 15 22.09 13.85 -14.31
N SER A 16 22.84 14.35 -13.33
CA SER A 16 22.97 13.69 -12.04
C SER A 16 21.64 13.69 -11.27
N LEU A 17 20.89 14.79 -11.30
CA LEU A 17 19.56 14.88 -10.71
C LEU A 17 18.58 13.91 -11.37
N PHE A 18 18.66 13.77 -12.70
CA PHE A 18 17.82 12.83 -13.44
C PHE A 18 18.16 11.37 -13.09
N VAL A 19 19.45 11.04 -12.97
CA VAL A 19 19.91 9.70 -12.53
C VAL A 19 19.44 9.41 -11.10
N VAL A 20 19.55 10.37 -10.18
CA VAL A 20 19.06 10.24 -8.81
C VAL A 20 17.54 10.07 -8.77
N PHE A 21 16.81 10.84 -9.58
CA PHE A 21 15.35 10.72 -9.68
C PHE A 21 14.91 9.35 -10.20
N ILE A 22 15.58 8.83 -11.24
CA ILE A 22 15.32 7.47 -11.75
C ILE A 22 15.67 6.44 -10.68
N ALA A 23 16.83 6.57 -10.03
CA ALA A 23 17.24 5.65 -8.97
C ALA A 23 16.21 5.62 -7.83
N LEU A 24 15.72 6.78 -7.40
CA LEU A 24 14.64 6.88 -6.42
C LEU A 24 13.35 6.23 -6.93
N TYR A 25 12.93 6.51 -8.17
CA TYR A 25 11.71 5.94 -8.74
C TYR A 25 11.74 4.41 -8.82
N VAL A 26 12.91 3.83 -9.17
CA VAL A 26 13.11 2.39 -9.26
C VAL A 26 13.30 1.74 -7.89
N ALA A 27 13.96 2.43 -6.94
CA ALA A 27 14.19 1.93 -5.59
C ALA A 27 12.94 1.97 -4.70
N LEU A 28 11.94 2.79 -5.03
CA LEU A 28 10.68 2.84 -4.27
C LEU A 28 9.94 1.49 -4.39
N PRO A 29 9.57 0.87 -3.26
CA PRO A 29 8.94 -0.45 -3.27
C PRO A 29 7.60 -0.40 -3.99
N LYS A 30 7.46 -1.22 -5.04
CA LYS A 30 6.19 -1.38 -5.75
C LYS A 30 5.16 -2.03 -4.82
N ARG A 31 3.97 -1.42 -4.72
CA ARG A 31 2.83 -2.00 -3.99
C ARG A 31 2.55 -3.41 -4.52
N ARG A 32 2.70 -4.44 -3.68
CA ARG A 32 2.34 -5.81 -4.04
C ARG A 32 0.82 -5.98 -3.91
N LYS A 33 0.18 -6.61 -4.90
CA LYS A 33 -1.21 -7.03 -4.77
C LYS A 33 -1.27 -8.16 -3.76
N LEU A 34 -2.05 -7.98 -2.69
CA LEU A 34 -2.33 -9.05 -1.75
C LEU A 34 -3.37 -9.98 -2.37
N VAL A 35 -3.04 -11.27 -2.47
CA VAL A 35 -3.98 -12.32 -2.87
C VAL A 35 -4.72 -12.77 -1.61
N LEU A 36 -5.97 -12.33 -1.49
CA LEU A 36 -6.77 -12.53 -0.28
C LEU A 36 -7.76 -13.70 -0.41
N HIS A 37 -8.03 -14.17 -1.62
CA HIS A 37 -8.92 -15.29 -1.87
C HIS A 37 -8.52 -16.54 -1.07
N MET A 38 -9.47 -17.16 -0.38
CA MET A 38 -9.31 -18.33 0.49
C MET A 38 -8.36 -18.13 1.69
N LYS A 39 -7.97 -16.91 2.01
CA LYS A 39 -7.27 -16.60 3.26
C LYS A 39 -8.26 -16.53 4.42
N HIS A 40 -7.78 -16.84 5.63
CA HIS A 40 -8.55 -16.65 6.85
C HIS A 40 -8.16 -15.34 7.52
N VAL A 41 -9.14 -14.49 7.83
CA VAL A 41 -8.96 -13.16 8.42
C VAL A 41 -9.61 -13.15 9.79
N VAL A 42 -8.87 -12.73 10.82
CA VAL A 42 -9.39 -12.54 12.17
C VAL A 42 -9.57 -11.04 12.42
N ILE A 43 -10.79 -10.61 12.76
CA ILE A 43 -11.11 -9.21 12.97
C ILE A 43 -11.56 -9.00 14.41
N THR A 44 -10.73 -8.32 15.20
CA THR A 44 -11.09 -7.84 16.53
C THR A 44 -11.90 -6.56 16.44
N GLY A 45 -12.94 -6.43 17.27
CA GLY A 45 -13.89 -5.32 17.18
C GLY A 45 -14.75 -5.37 15.92
N GLY A 46 -14.90 -6.54 15.29
CA GLY A 46 -15.60 -6.67 14.01
C GLY A 46 -17.12 -6.68 14.08
N SER A 47 -17.72 -6.51 15.27
CA SER A 47 -19.18 -6.51 15.42
C SER A 47 -19.84 -5.20 14.98
N LYS A 48 -19.12 -4.07 15.00
CA LYS A 48 -19.68 -2.73 14.72
C LYS A 48 -18.67 -1.84 13.99
N GLY A 49 -19.18 -0.75 13.39
CA GLY A 49 -18.37 0.30 12.78
C GLY A 49 -17.39 -0.21 11.74
N ILE A 50 -16.15 0.29 11.80
CA ILE A 50 -15.10 -0.02 10.81
C ILE A 50 -14.79 -1.52 10.73
N GLY A 51 -14.74 -2.20 11.87
CA GLY A 51 -14.43 -3.64 11.89
C GLY A 51 -15.49 -4.47 11.16
N ARG A 52 -16.76 -4.07 11.25
CA ARG A 52 -17.87 -4.73 10.56
C ARG A 52 -17.81 -4.52 9.05
N GLU A 53 -17.61 -3.28 8.60
CA GLU A 53 -17.47 -2.99 7.16
C GLU A 53 -16.23 -3.66 6.56
N LEU A 54 -15.14 -3.73 7.33
CA LEU A 54 -13.94 -4.45 6.93
C LEU A 54 -14.20 -5.96 6.77
N ALA A 55 -15.02 -6.56 7.66
CA ALA A 55 -15.44 -7.94 7.53
C ALA A 55 -16.16 -8.19 6.21
N PHE A 56 -17.17 -7.36 5.88
CA PHE A 56 -17.87 -7.47 4.59
C PHE A 56 -16.91 -7.34 3.40
N CYS A 57 -16.02 -6.35 3.42
CA CYS A 57 -15.00 -6.18 2.37
C CYS A 57 -14.10 -7.41 2.18
N PHE A 58 -13.76 -8.13 3.26
CA PHE A 58 -12.97 -9.36 3.15
C PHE A 58 -13.80 -10.56 2.69
N VAL A 59 -15.07 -10.66 3.08
CA VAL A 59 -15.98 -11.71 2.58
C VAL A 59 -16.15 -11.58 1.07
N GLU A 60 -16.39 -10.35 0.58
CA GLU A 60 -16.49 -10.06 -0.86
C GLU A 60 -15.23 -10.43 -1.65
N LYS A 61 -14.07 -10.42 -0.98
CA LYS A 61 -12.79 -10.85 -1.57
C LYS A 61 -12.56 -12.37 -1.49
N GLY A 62 -13.55 -13.14 -1.03
CA GLY A 62 -13.50 -14.59 -0.90
C GLY A 62 -12.66 -15.07 0.29
N CYS A 63 -12.57 -14.27 1.35
CA CYS A 63 -11.90 -14.69 2.58
C CYS A 63 -12.85 -15.46 3.50
N ASN A 64 -12.30 -16.41 4.27
CA ASN A 64 -12.96 -16.91 5.47
C ASN A 64 -12.71 -15.92 6.61
N ILE A 65 -13.67 -15.71 7.51
CA ILE A 65 -13.53 -14.68 8.56
C ILE A 65 -13.95 -15.20 9.94
N SER A 66 -13.18 -14.84 10.95
CA SER A 66 -13.57 -14.92 12.37
C SER A 66 -13.68 -13.52 12.96
N ILE A 67 -14.82 -13.22 13.59
CA ILE A 67 -15.08 -11.93 14.24
C ILE A 67 -14.97 -12.10 15.75
N ILE A 68 -14.25 -11.19 16.41
CA ILE A 68 -14.10 -11.14 17.86
C ILE A 68 -14.67 -9.81 18.36
N ALA A 69 -15.56 -9.85 19.34
CA ALA A 69 -16.09 -8.68 20.01
C ALA A 69 -16.26 -8.95 21.51
N ARG A 70 -16.45 -7.87 22.30
CA ARG A 70 -16.56 -7.94 23.77
C ARG A 70 -17.94 -8.39 24.24
N ASN A 71 -18.99 -8.04 23.50
CA ASN A 71 -20.36 -8.39 23.83
C ASN A 71 -20.85 -9.47 22.86
N GLU A 72 -21.35 -10.58 23.40
CA GLU A 72 -21.89 -11.69 22.62
C GLU A 72 -23.15 -11.29 21.85
N ASP A 73 -23.98 -10.42 22.43
CA ASP A 73 -25.20 -9.93 21.77
C ASP A 73 -24.88 -9.14 20.49
N ASP A 74 -23.71 -8.51 20.42
CA ASP A 74 -23.26 -7.79 19.22
C ASP A 74 -22.75 -8.75 18.11
N LEU A 75 -22.52 -10.02 18.42
CA LEU A 75 -22.12 -11.06 17.45
C LEU A 75 -23.30 -11.89 16.93
N LYS A 76 -24.40 -11.90 17.69
CA LYS A 76 -25.64 -12.56 17.31
C LYS A 76 -26.40 -11.62 16.37
N VAL A 77 -26.10 -11.73 15.07
CA VAL A 77 -26.83 -11.03 14.01
C VAL A 77 -28.20 -11.68 13.80
#